data_AF-A0A944FSC1-F1
#
_entry.id   AF-A0A944FSC1-F1
#
_cell.length_a   1.000
_cell.length_b   1.000
_cell.length_c   1.000
_cell.angle_alpha   90.00
_cell.angle_beta   90.00
_cell.angle_gamma   90.00
#
_symmetry.space_group_name_H-M   'P 1'
#
loop_
_entity.id
_entity.type
_entity.pdbx_description
1 polymer ?
#
loop_
_entity_poly.entity_id
_entity_poly.type
_entity_poly.pdbx_seq_one_letter_code
_entity_poly.pdbx_strand_id
1 'polypeptide(L)'
;LGGDVRSFRARAEGSSLIVEPFDTKIKLQIARHGTAIIDVTASGSAKRYGDVVIFDLVYEGEGVSEIGESTAEVKICDSSVQCIAKLND
;
A
#
# COMPACT_ATOMS: atom_id res chain seq x y z
N LEU A 1 -16.74 2.46 10.29
CA LEU A 1 -15.27 2.27 10.32
C LEU A 1 -14.68 3.27 9.33
N GLY A 2 -14.27 4.44 9.82
CA GLY A 2 -13.68 5.51 9.00
C GLY A 2 -12.24 5.17 8.61
N GLY A 3 -12.07 4.10 7.84
CA GLY A 3 -10.81 3.77 7.19
C GLY A 3 -10.72 4.52 5.86
N ASP A 4 -9.51 4.94 5.49
CA ASP A 4 -9.24 5.49 4.16
C ASP A 4 -9.69 4.49 3.09
N VAL A 5 -10.79 4.80 2.39
CA VAL A 5 -11.19 4.05 1.21
C VAL A 5 -10.26 4.47 0.08
N ARG A 6 -9.44 3.53 -0.40
CA ARG A 6 -8.56 3.75 -1.56
C ARG A 6 -9.12 3.02 -2.76
N SER A 7 -9.28 3.75 -3.86
CA SER A 7 -9.63 3.21 -5.16
C SER A 7 -8.36 3.09 -6.00
N PHE A 8 -8.14 1.94 -6.63
CA PHE A 8 -7.05 1.71 -7.55
C PHE A 8 -7.60 1.12 -8.86
N ARG A 9 -6.82 1.26 -9.93
CA ARG A 9 -7.12 0.60 -11.20
C ARG A 9 -6.48 -0.77 -11.23
N ALA A 10 -7.18 -1.71 -11.85
CA ALA A 10 -6.64 -3.04 -12.08
C ALA A 10 -7.05 -3.52 -13.48
N ARG A 11 -6.14 -4.26 -14.12
CA ARG A 11 -6.35 -4.93 -15.39
C ARG A 11 -6.52 -6.43 -15.17
N ALA A 12 -7.48 -7.04 -15.84
CA ALA A 12 -7.61 -8.49 -15.84
C ALA A 12 -6.60 -9.16 -16.79
N GLU A 13 -5.89 -10.16 -16.30
CA GLU A 13 -5.00 -11.04 -17.06
C GLU A 13 -5.31 -12.51 -16.74
N GLY A 14 -6.13 -13.13 -17.58
CA GLY A 14 -6.64 -14.48 -17.35
C GLY A 14 -7.50 -14.55 -16.08
N SER A 15 -7.07 -15.36 -15.11
CA SER A 15 -7.72 -15.51 -13.80
C SER A 15 -7.18 -14.58 -12.71
N SER A 16 -6.20 -13.73 -13.05
CA SER A 16 -5.58 -12.78 -12.13
C SER A 16 -5.97 -11.35 -12.47
N LEU A 17 -6.00 -10.48 -11.45
CA LEU A 17 -6.10 -9.03 -11.62
C LEU A 17 -4.72 -8.44 -11.33
N ILE A 18 -4.19 -7.61 -12.22
CA ILE A 18 -2.96 -6.87 -12.03
C ILE A 18 -3.35 -5.45 -11.60
N VAL A 19 -2.95 -5.05 -10.41
CA VAL A 19 -3.17 -3.70 -9.89
C VAL A 19 -2.15 -2.79 -10.56
N GLU A 20 -2.64 -1.80 -11.32
CA GLU A 20 -1.78 -0.80 -11.95
C GLU A 20 -1.09 0.02 -10.86
N PRO A 21 0.18 0.43 -11.07
CA PRO A 21 0.88 1.29 -10.13
C PRO A 21 0.06 2.56 -9.82
N PHE A 22 -0.05 2.91 -8.54
CA PHE A 22 -0.73 4.12 -8.10
C PHE A 22 0.01 4.80 -6.95
N ASP A 23 -0.02 6.13 -6.96
CA ASP A 23 0.68 6.92 -5.95
C ASP A 23 -0.10 7.03 -4.66
N THR A 24 0.68 6.81 -3.62
CA THR A 24 0.42 6.41 -2.26
C THR A 24 0.88 7.42 -1.22
N LYS A 25 0.16 7.70 -0.14
CA LYS A 25 0.83 8.19 1.09
C LYS A 25 0.68 7.16 2.21
N ILE A 26 1.79 6.82 2.86
CA ILE A 26 1.80 5.97 4.06
C ILE A 26 2.21 6.82 5.25
N LYS A 27 1.46 6.66 6.33
CA LYS A 27 1.76 7.25 7.62
C LYS A 27 2.52 6.23 8.47
N LEU A 28 3.82 6.42 8.68
CA LEU A 28 4.64 5.56 9.54
C LEU A 28 4.80 6.18 10.92
N GLN A 29 4.40 5.45 11.95
CA GLN A 29 4.69 5.83 13.32
C GLN A 29 6.12 5.41 13.68
N ILE A 30 7.01 6.37 13.91
CA ILE A 30 8.40 6.10 14.31
C ILE A 30 8.46 6.28 15.83
N ALA A 31 8.75 5.18 16.54
CA ALA A 31 8.78 5.18 18.00
C ALA A 31 9.71 6.29 18.52
N ARG A 32 9.22 7.11 19.47
CA ARG A 32 9.92 8.27 20.09
C ARG A 32 10.21 9.47 19.18
N HIS A 33 9.86 9.38 17.90
CA HIS A 33 10.27 10.33 16.86
C HIS A 33 9.09 10.99 16.12
N GLY A 34 7.86 10.59 16.44
CA GLY A 34 6.65 11.15 15.87
C GLY A 34 6.18 10.33 14.67
N THR A 35 5.63 11.01 13.67
CA THR A 35 5.01 10.37 12.52
C THR A 35 5.63 10.88 11.23
N ALA A 36 6.07 9.95 10.38
CA ALA A 36 6.48 10.22 9.01
C ALA A 36 5.32 10.05 8.02
N ILE A 37 5.22 10.94 7.04
CA ILE A 37 4.36 10.76 5.87
C ILE A 37 5.27 10.54 4.67
N ILE A 38 5.11 9.40 4.00
CA ILE A 38 5.99 8.99 2.91
C ILE A 38 5.15 8.82 1.65
N ASP A 39 5.61 9.45 0.57
CA ASP A 39 5.11 9.23 -0.78
C ASP A 39 5.64 7.88 -1.30
N VAL A 40 4.73 7.00 -1.69
CA VAL A 40 5.04 5.65 -2.17
C VAL A 40 4.28 5.34 -3.43
N THR A 41 4.82 4.51 -4.28
CA THR A 41 4.08 3.89 -5.38
C THR A 41 3.71 2.47 -4.95
N ALA A 42 2.42 2.16 -5.01
CA ALA A 42 1.89 0.84 -4.71
C ALA A 42 1.50 0.14 -6.01
N SER A 43 1.86 -1.12 -6.17
CA SER A 43 1.42 -1.96 -7.29
C SER A 43 1.21 -3.38 -6.81
N GLY A 44 0.65 -4.27 -7.62
CA GLY A 44 0.51 -5.64 -7.18
C GLY A 44 -0.39 -6.49 -8.04
N SER A 45 -0.86 -7.58 -7.44
CA SER A 45 -1.81 -8.47 -8.10
C SER A 45 -2.88 -8.94 -7.12
N ALA A 46 -3.98 -9.44 -7.66
CA ALA A 46 -5.04 -10.06 -6.89
C ALA A 46 -5.51 -11.35 -7.55
N LYS A 47 -5.84 -12.33 -6.71
CA LYS A 47 -6.41 -13.62 -7.14
C LYS A 47 -7.73 -13.86 -6.43
N ARG A 48 -8.71 -14.34 -7.20
CA ARG A 48 -10.05 -14.69 -6.69
C ARG A 48 -10.12 -16.17 -6.37
N TYR A 49 -10.63 -16.48 -5.18
CA TYR A 49 -10.90 -17.82 -4.66
C TYR A 49 -12.35 -17.86 -4.18
N GLY A 50 -13.29 -18.20 -5.07
CA GLY A 50 -14.72 -18.21 -4.75
C GLY A 50 -15.27 -16.80 -4.48
N ASP A 51 -15.70 -16.55 -3.24
CA ASP A 51 -16.17 -15.27 -2.72
C ASP A 51 -15.03 -14.45 -2.05
N VAL A 52 -13.80 -14.93 -2.07
CA VAL A 52 -12.64 -14.23 -1.49
C VAL A 52 -11.72 -13.70 -2.59
N VAL A 53 -11.19 -12.50 -2.40
CA VAL A 53 -10.10 -11.95 -3.22
C VAL A 53 -8.91 -11.66 -2.31
N ILE A 54 -7.76 -12.20 -2.69
CA ILE A 54 -6.48 -11.96 -2.01
C ILE A 54 -5.68 -10.98 -2.87
N PHE A 55 -5.26 -9.86 -2.30
CA PHE A 55 -4.41 -8.86 -2.93
C PHE A 55 -3.01 -8.95 -2.34
N ASP A 56 -2.01 -9.05 -3.19
CA ASP A 56 -0.60 -8.91 -2.83
C ASP A 56 -0.12 -7.56 -3.37
N LEU A 57 0.00 -6.57 -2.48
CA LEU A 57 0.45 -5.21 -2.82
C LEU A 57 1.90 -5.03 -2.41
N VAL A 58 2.73 -4.56 -3.34
CA VAL A 58 4.11 -4.15 -3.12
C VAL A 58 4.15 -2.63 -3.06
N TYR A 59 4.76 -2.10 -2.01
CA TYR A 59 5.00 -0.68 -1.84
C TYR A 59 6.48 -0.37 -2.00
N GLU A 60 6.78 0.58 -2.86
CA GLU A 60 8.12 1.10 -3.09
C GLU A 60 8.06 2.63 -2.97
N GLY A 61 9.01 3.22 -2.27
CA GLY A 61 9.04 4.68 -2.15
C GLY A 61 10.21 5.17 -1.32
N GLU A 62 10.61 6.40 -1.63
CA GLU A 62 11.64 7.16 -0.92
C GLU A 62 11.05 8.50 -0.53
N GLY A 63 11.31 8.95 0.68
CA GLY A 63 10.86 10.24 1.17
C GLY A 63 11.74 10.78 2.26
N VAL A 64 11.57 12.06 2.57
CA VAL A 64 12.23 12.70 3.71
C VAL A 64 11.16 12.97 4.75
N SER A 65 11.35 12.41 5.95
CA SER A 65 10.49 12.70 7.09
C SER A 65 11.16 13.71 8.01
N GLU A 66 10.40 14.71 8.42
CA GLU A 66 10.75 15.56 9.55
C GLU A 66 10.43 14.80 10.86
N ILE A 67 11.44 14.63 11.69
CA ILE A 67 11.41 13.95 12.98
C ILE A 67 11.90 14.97 14.02
N GLY A 68 10.97 15.74 14.58
CA GLY A 68 11.33 16.87 15.46
C GLY A 68 12.13 17.93 14.69
N GLU A 69 13.33 18.28 15.17
CA GLU A 69 14.25 19.23 14.49
C GLU A 69 15.21 18.55 13.50
N SER A 70 15.07 17.24 13.28
CA SER A 70 15.93 16.46 12.38
C SER A 70 15.17 15.97 11.16
N THR A 71 15.84 15.91 10.01
CA THR A 71 15.34 15.22 8.82
C THR A 71 15.93 13.82 8.76
N ALA A 72 15.09 12.82 8.46
CA ALA A 72 15.52 11.46 8.20
C ALA A 72 15.04 11.04 6.81
N GLU A 73 15.96 10.55 5.99
CA GLU A 73 15.60 9.84 4.77
C GLU A 73 14.96 8.50 5.15
N VAL A 74 13.75 8.26 4.66
CA VAL A 74 13.01 7.02 4.89
C VAL A 74 12.75 6.37 3.54
N LYS A 75 13.18 5.11 3.45
CA LYS A 75 12.98 4.28 2.26
C LYS A 75 12.15 3.05 2.63
N ILE A 76 11.14 2.78 1.83
CA ILE A 76 10.37 1.53 1.87
C ILE A 76 10.89 0.68 0.72
N CYS A 77 11.66 -0.37 1.07
CA CYS A 77 12.12 -1.38 0.11
C CYS A 77 11.17 -2.58 0.16
N ASP A 78 10.67 -3.01 -1.01
CA ASP A 78 10.03 -4.31 -1.28
C ASP A 78 9.11 -4.82 -0.17
N SER A 79 8.28 -3.92 0.38
CA SER A 79 7.37 -4.27 1.46
C SER A 79 6.07 -4.79 0.86
N SER A 80 5.78 -6.07 1.06
CA SER A 80 4.54 -6.69 0.60
C SER A 80 3.50 -6.73 1.72
N VAL A 81 2.28 -6.29 1.39
CA VAL A 81 1.11 -6.42 2.26
C VAL A 81 0.11 -7.30 1.56
N GLN A 82 -0.32 -8.35 2.25
CA GLN A 82 -1.42 -9.19 1.79
C GLN A 82 -2.74 -8.68 2.40
N CYS A 83 -3.69 -8.31 1.55
CA CYS A 83 -5.04 -7.90 1.95
C CYS A 83 -6.04 -8.97 1.51
N ILE A 84 -6.93 -9.37 2.41
CA ILE A 84 -8.00 -10.32 2.12
C ILE A 84 -9.33 -9.57 2.13
N ALA A 85 -10.03 -9.57 1.00
CA ALA A 85 -11.38 -9.02 0.89
C ALA A 85 -12.39 -10.14 0.65
N LYS A 86 -13.49 -10.11 1.40
CA LYS A 86 -14.66 -10.92 1.10
C LYS A 86 -15.57 -10.14 0.16
N LEU A 87 -15.88 -10.72 -0.99
CA LEU A 87 -16.88 -10.22 -1.91
C LEU A 87 -18.24 -10.49 -1.27
N ASN A 88 -18.98 -9.43 -0.98
CA ASN A 88 -20.39 -9.55 -0.66
C ASN A 88 -21.18 -9.64 -1.98
N ASP A 89 -22.35 -10.27 -1.94
CA ASP A 89 -23.30 -10.32 -3.08
C ASP A 89 -23.78 -8.93 -3.52
#